data_AF-A0A1D8GPB2-F1
#
_entry.id   AF-A0A1D8GPB2-F1
#
_cell.length_a   1.000
_cell.length_b   1.000
_cell.length_c   1.000
_cell.angle_alpha   90.00
_cell.angle_beta   90.00
_cell.angle_gamma   90.00
#
_symmetry.space_group_name_H-M   'P 1'
#
loop_
_entity.id
_entity.type
_entity.pdbx_description
1 polymer ?
#
loop_
_entity_poly.entity_id
_entity_poly.type
_entity_poly.pdbx_seq_one_letter_code
_entity_poly.pdbx_strand_id
1 'polypeptide(L)'
;MILTLTLETLMPKLEKAIELARINRLHIENQPMDIDSSDMDSLEGILENVKDDANLKNLEDYLNTFTDKEIMLTQTIMYIGRDENEENLNEESRESLLNSVMKELGFVLDSKIDRKVEISQMTGKVPFDQYLQRGLVILGNMKI
;
A
#
# COMPACT_ATOMS: atom_id res chain seq x y z
N MET A 1 9.60 -3.00 19.82
CA MET A 1 10.97 -2.45 19.60
C MET A 1 11.64 -2.90 18.29
N ILE A 2 11.58 -4.18 17.88
CA ILE A 2 12.17 -4.66 16.60
C ILE A 2 11.38 -4.14 15.36
N LEU A 3 10.07 -3.99 15.49
CA LEU A 3 9.20 -3.50 14.41
C LEU A 3 9.43 -2.01 14.11
N THR A 4 9.60 -1.16 15.12
CA THR A 4 9.89 0.28 14.97
C THR A 4 11.20 0.52 14.20
N LEU A 5 12.27 -0.17 14.59
CA LEU A 5 13.57 -0.14 13.88
C LEU A 5 13.46 -0.65 12.44
N THR A 6 12.59 -1.63 12.18
CA THR A 6 12.36 -2.12 10.81
C THR A 6 11.64 -1.06 9.97
N LEU A 7 10.62 -0.40 10.54
CA LEU A 7 9.85 0.61 9.83
C LEU A 7 10.70 1.84 9.47
N GLU A 8 11.53 2.32 10.40
CA GLU A 8 12.46 3.44 10.16
C GLU A 8 13.38 3.17 8.96
N THR A 9 13.91 1.95 8.84
CA THR A 9 14.76 1.57 7.70
C THR A 9 13.98 1.41 6.39
N LEU A 10 12.67 1.13 6.49
CA LEU A 10 11.78 0.93 5.35
C LEU A 10 11.21 2.27 4.83
N MET A 11 11.18 3.32 5.66
CA MET A 11 10.57 4.62 5.32
C MET A 11 11.02 5.21 3.96
N PRO A 12 12.32 5.28 3.61
CA PRO A 12 12.73 5.85 2.32
C PRO A 12 12.16 5.07 1.13
N LYS A 13 11.98 3.75 1.28
CA LYS A 13 11.36 2.93 0.24
C LYS A 13 9.85 3.14 0.17
N LEU A 14 9.18 3.31 1.32
CA LEU A 14 7.74 3.60 1.36
C LEU A 14 7.42 4.96 0.77
N GLU A 15 8.21 5.99 1.06
CA GLU A 15 8.06 7.32 0.45
C GLU A 15 8.17 7.24 -1.08
N LYS A 16 9.14 6.48 -1.59
CA LYS A 16 9.27 6.28 -3.04
C LYS A 16 8.11 5.48 -3.63
N ALA A 17 7.61 4.47 -2.93
CA ALA A 17 6.43 3.72 -3.34
C ALA A 17 5.18 4.62 -3.39
N ILE A 18 4.98 5.50 -2.40
CA ILE A 18 3.90 6.50 -2.38
C ILE A 18 4.03 7.45 -3.57
N GLU A 19 5.23 7.95 -3.87
CA GLU A 19 5.47 8.83 -5.02
C GLU A 19 5.08 8.16 -6.34
N LEU A 20 5.56 6.93 -6.57
CA LEU A 20 5.26 6.16 -7.77
C LEU A 20 3.76 5.85 -7.89
N ALA A 21 3.13 5.44 -6.80
CA ALA A 21 1.71 5.17 -6.77
C ALA A 21 0.85 6.41 -7.01
N ARG A 22 1.27 7.57 -6.49
CA ARG A 22 0.60 8.84 -6.76
C ARG A 22 0.70 9.22 -8.23
N ILE A 23 1.86 9.03 -8.86
CA ILE A 23 2.04 9.24 -10.30
C ILE A 23 1.07 8.35 -11.09
N ASN A 24 0.98 7.07 -10.72
CA ASN A 24 0.06 6.12 -11.37
C ASN A 24 -1.40 6.53 -11.22
N ARG A 25 -1.82 6.89 -10.01
CA ARG A 25 -3.19 7.37 -9.74
C ARG A 25 -3.51 8.62 -10.57
N LEU A 26 -2.63 9.62 -10.55
CA LEU A 26 -2.81 10.84 -11.32
C LEU A 26 -2.82 10.57 -12.83
N HIS A 27 -2.05 9.58 -13.32
CA HIS A 27 -2.12 9.18 -14.72
C HIS A 27 -3.52 8.66 -15.07
N ILE A 28 -4.05 7.74 -14.28
CA ILE A 28 -5.41 7.16 -14.47
C ILE A 28 -6.48 8.25 -14.39
N GLU A 29 -6.42 9.13 -13.39
CA GLU A 29 -7.38 10.22 -13.18
C GLU A 29 -7.39 11.26 -14.31
N ASN A 30 -6.25 11.47 -14.98
CA ASN A 30 -6.11 12.47 -16.06
C ASN A 30 -6.32 11.89 -17.47
N GLN A 31 -6.58 10.58 -17.61
CA GLN A 31 -6.98 10.03 -18.90
C GLN A 31 -8.40 10.52 -19.25
N PRO A 32 -8.65 11.01 -20.48
CA PRO A 32 -9.99 11.41 -20.90
C PRO A 32 -10.89 10.17 -20.92
N MET A 33 -11.73 10.03 -19.90
CA MET A 33 -12.74 8.99 -19.82
C MET A 33 -13.90 9.32 -20.78
N ASP A 34 -13.98 8.62 -21.91
CA ASP A 34 -15.26 8.39 -22.60
C ASP A 34 -16.05 7.29 -21.84
N ILE A 35 -16.32 7.50 -20.54
CA ILE A 35 -16.96 6.49 -19.68
C ILE A 35 -18.15 7.12 -18.94
N ASP A 36 -19.32 6.51 -19.15
CA ASP A 36 -20.59 6.84 -18.50
C ASP A 36 -20.46 6.66 -16.98
N SER A 37 -20.73 7.73 -16.23
CA SER A 37 -20.30 7.93 -14.84
C SER A 37 -21.14 7.18 -13.79
N SER A 38 -21.69 6.01 -14.14
CA SER A 38 -22.66 5.30 -13.28
C SER A 38 -22.08 4.11 -12.50
N ASP A 39 -20.88 3.63 -12.82
CA ASP A 39 -20.31 2.43 -12.18
C ASP A 39 -18.93 2.71 -11.54
N MET A 40 -18.88 2.84 -10.21
CA MET A 40 -17.62 2.86 -9.43
C MET A 40 -16.82 1.55 -9.54
N ASP A 41 -17.44 0.44 -9.99
CA ASP A 41 -16.76 -0.81 -10.36
C ASP A 41 -15.89 -0.68 -11.63
N SER A 42 -16.01 0.43 -12.36
CA SER A 42 -15.24 0.67 -13.60
C SER A 42 -13.76 0.95 -13.36
N LEU A 43 -13.35 1.36 -12.15
CA LEU A 43 -11.94 1.62 -11.84
C LEU A 43 -11.07 0.36 -11.87
N GLU A 44 -11.61 -0.78 -11.41
CA GLU A 44 -10.92 -2.08 -11.48
C GLU A 44 -10.77 -2.57 -12.92
N GLY A 45 -11.78 -2.33 -13.77
CA GLY A 45 -11.71 -2.61 -15.22
C GLY A 45 -10.82 -1.64 -16.02
N ILE A 46 -10.69 -0.38 -15.58
CA ILE A 46 -9.73 0.58 -16.14
C ILE A 46 -8.31 0.14 -15.80
N LEU A 47 -8.04 -0.30 -14.56
CA LEU A 47 -6.72 -0.82 -14.15
C LEU A 47 -6.27 -2.02 -14.98
N GLU A 48 -7.19 -2.91 -15.40
CA GLU A 48 -6.85 -4.02 -16.29
C GLU A 48 -6.41 -3.56 -17.69
N ASN A 49 -6.96 -2.46 -18.20
CA ASN A 49 -6.57 -1.89 -19.50
C ASN A 49 -5.30 -1.03 -19.42
N VAL A 50 -4.94 -0.52 -18.23
CA VAL A 50 -3.74 0.29 -17.98
C VAL A 50 -2.55 -0.60 -17.53
N LYS A 51 -2.70 -1.93 -17.48
CA LYS A 51 -1.59 -2.88 -17.17
C LYS A 51 -0.41 -2.80 -18.16
N ASP A 52 -0.59 -2.23 -19.35
CA ASP A 52 0.48 -1.97 -20.32
C ASP A 52 1.14 -0.58 -20.17
N ASP A 53 0.72 0.21 -19.18
CA ASP A 53 1.29 1.52 -18.92
C ASP A 53 2.65 1.40 -18.22
N ALA A 54 3.67 2.02 -18.81
CA ALA A 54 5.02 2.03 -18.29
C ALA A 54 5.10 2.51 -16.82
N ASN A 55 4.14 3.31 -16.35
CA ASN A 55 4.11 3.83 -14.99
C ASN A 55 3.62 2.80 -13.95
N LEU A 56 2.60 2.00 -14.27
CA LEU A 56 2.13 0.89 -13.41
C LEU A 56 3.23 -0.16 -13.23
N LYS A 57 3.90 -0.48 -14.34
CA LYS A 57 5.07 -1.34 -14.32
C LYS A 57 6.21 -0.80 -13.44
N ASN A 58 6.43 0.52 -13.42
CA ASN A 58 7.45 1.12 -12.56
C ASN A 58 7.18 0.91 -11.06
N LEU A 59 5.91 0.95 -10.62
CA LEU A 59 5.56 0.68 -9.22
C LEU A 59 5.74 -0.80 -8.88
N GLU A 60 5.22 -1.71 -9.72
CA GLU A 60 5.37 -3.16 -9.50
C GLU A 60 6.84 -3.59 -9.53
N ASP A 61 7.62 -3.11 -10.50
CA ASP A 61 9.06 -3.38 -10.60
C ASP A 61 9.80 -2.84 -9.37
N TYR A 62 9.40 -1.66 -8.87
CA TYR A 62 9.98 -1.10 -7.65
C TYR A 62 9.64 -1.93 -6.40
N LEU A 63 8.39 -2.32 -6.22
CA LEU A 63 7.96 -3.19 -5.10
C LEU A 63 8.63 -4.58 -5.19
N ASN A 64 8.94 -5.07 -6.39
CA ASN A 64 9.70 -6.30 -6.57
C ASN A 64 11.13 -6.23 -6.01
N THR A 65 11.68 -5.05 -5.71
CA THR A 65 12.98 -4.90 -5.04
C THR A 65 12.91 -5.11 -3.52
N PHE A 66 11.71 -5.16 -2.95
CA PHE A 66 11.49 -5.28 -1.51
C PHE A 66 11.76 -6.72 -1.07
N THR A 67 12.22 -6.94 0.16
CA THR A 67 12.24 -8.30 0.74
C THR A 67 10.82 -8.77 1.07
N ASP A 68 10.61 -10.06 1.29
CA ASP A 68 9.29 -10.60 1.66
C ASP A 68 8.72 -9.90 2.89
N LYS A 69 9.57 -9.64 3.90
CA LYS A 69 9.20 -8.88 5.10
C LYS A 69 8.77 -7.45 4.78
N GLU A 70 9.47 -6.78 3.87
CA GLU A 70 9.15 -5.41 3.46
C GLU A 70 7.82 -5.36 2.69
N ILE A 71 7.51 -6.36 1.86
CA ILE A 71 6.22 -6.49 1.18
C ILE A 71 5.10 -6.67 2.20
N MET A 72 5.25 -7.63 3.13
CA MET A 72 4.26 -7.87 4.19
C MET A 72 3.97 -6.59 4.98
N LEU A 73 5.03 -5.87 5.38
CA LEU A 73 4.89 -4.62 6.13
C LEU A 73 4.19 -3.55 5.30
N THR A 74 4.59 -3.36 4.05
CA THR A 74 3.98 -2.37 3.14
C THR A 74 2.48 -2.63 2.99
N GLN A 75 2.10 -3.87 2.72
CA GLN A 75 0.70 -4.27 2.56
C GLN A 75 -0.09 -4.11 3.86
N THR A 76 0.50 -4.46 5.00
CA THR A 76 -0.14 -4.29 6.31
C THR A 76 -0.43 -2.80 6.57
N ILE A 77 0.56 -1.92 6.35
CA ILE A 77 0.39 -0.47 6.54
C ILE A 77 -0.70 0.07 5.61
N MET A 78 -0.73 -0.38 4.35
CA MET A 78 -1.79 -0.02 3.41
C MET A 78 -3.18 -0.43 3.91
N TYR A 79 -3.35 -1.65 4.40
CA TYR A 79 -4.64 -2.10 4.96
C TYR A 79 -5.05 -1.31 6.20
N ILE A 80 -4.11 -0.98 7.09
CA ILE A 80 -4.36 -0.07 8.22
C ILE A 80 -4.91 1.27 7.72
N GLY A 81 -4.26 1.90 6.75
CA GLY A 81 -4.73 3.19 6.23
C GLY A 81 -6.04 3.12 5.45
N ARG A 82 -6.43 1.94 4.97
CA ARG A 82 -7.71 1.71 4.32
C ARG A 82 -8.84 1.55 5.33
N ASP A 83 -8.66 0.68 6.31
CA ASP A 83 -9.74 0.12 7.13
C ASP A 83 -9.81 0.72 8.55
N GLU A 84 -8.71 1.28 9.06
CA GLU A 84 -8.61 1.74 10.46
C GLU A 84 -8.80 3.24 10.63
N ASN A 85 -9.13 3.65 11.85
CA ASN A 85 -9.28 5.05 12.25
C ASN A 85 -8.30 5.43 13.36
N GLU A 86 -7.87 6.69 13.37
CA GLU A 86 -6.80 7.19 14.26
C GLU A 86 -7.25 7.37 15.73
N GLU A 87 -8.56 7.33 15.99
CA GLU A 87 -9.12 7.79 17.26
C GLU A 87 -8.57 7.00 18.47
N ASN A 88 -7.76 7.71 19.28
CA ASN A 88 -7.21 7.28 20.57
C ASN A 88 -6.10 6.21 20.57
N LEU A 89 -5.35 6.05 19.46
CA LEU A 89 -4.21 5.14 19.43
C LEU A 89 -2.97 5.73 20.14
N ASN A 90 -2.50 5.04 21.19
CA ASN A 90 -1.17 5.26 21.77
C ASN A 90 -0.13 4.33 21.11
N GLU A 91 1.15 4.43 21.49
CA GLU A 91 2.23 3.65 20.87
C GLU A 91 2.07 2.13 21.06
N GLU A 92 1.70 1.66 22.24
CA GLU A 92 1.42 0.24 22.50
C GLU A 92 0.24 -0.26 21.65
N SER A 93 -0.81 0.56 21.50
CA SER A 93 -1.96 0.26 20.64
C SER A 93 -1.58 0.18 19.16
N ARG A 94 -0.60 0.97 18.69
CA ARG A 94 -0.12 0.95 17.29
C ARG A 94 0.67 -0.32 16.96
N GLU A 95 1.56 -0.76 17.85
CA GLU A 95 2.28 -2.03 17.66
C GLU A 95 1.29 -3.21 17.71
N SER A 96 0.30 -3.17 18.62
CA SER A 96 -0.77 -4.16 18.66
C SER A 96 -1.61 -4.16 17.37
N LEU A 97 -1.97 -3.00 16.85
CA LEU A 97 -2.74 -2.86 15.62
C LEU A 97 -1.99 -3.47 14.43
N LEU A 98 -0.72 -3.10 14.27
CA LEU A 98 0.14 -3.63 13.20
C LEU A 98 0.18 -5.17 13.26
N ASN A 99 0.40 -5.74 14.44
CA ASN A 99 0.43 -7.19 14.63
C ASN A 99 -0.94 -7.84 14.36
N SER A 100 -2.05 -7.19 14.72
CA SER A 100 -3.40 -7.70 14.44
C SER A 100 -3.65 -7.79 12.94
N VAL A 101 -3.38 -6.71 12.21
CA VAL A 101 -3.58 -6.68 10.75
C VAL A 101 -2.64 -7.65 10.03
N MET A 102 -1.37 -7.76 10.45
CA MET A 102 -0.46 -8.79 9.91
C MET A 102 -1.06 -10.19 10.06
N LYS A 103 -1.63 -10.50 11.23
CA LYS A 103 -2.24 -11.80 11.52
C LYS A 103 -3.50 -12.02 10.68
N GLU A 104 -4.34 -11.01 10.51
CA GLU A 104 -5.55 -11.08 9.68
C GLU A 104 -5.23 -11.31 8.21
N LEU A 105 -4.14 -10.72 7.70
CA LEU A 105 -3.60 -10.99 6.37
C LEU A 105 -2.91 -12.35 6.26
N GLY A 106 -2.79 -13.11 7.35
CA GLY A 106 -2.14 -14.41 7.38
C GLY A 106 -0.62 -14.35 7.30
N PHE A 107 -0.01 -13.19 7.55
CA PHE A 107 1.44 -13.04 7.55
C PHE A 107 2.06 -13.61 8.81
N VAL A 108 3.06 -14.47 8.59
CA VAL A 108 3.95 -14.96 9.63
C VAL A 108 5.32 -14.37 9.32
N LEU A 109 5.87 -13.60 10.26
CA LEU A 109 7.21 -13.02 10.13
C LEU A 109 8.21 -14.14 9.77
N ASP A 110 9.12 -13.83 8.84
CA ASP A 110 10.13 -14.74 8.29
C ASP A 110 9.60 -15.90 7.42
N SER A 111 8.30 -15.94 7.14
CA SER A 111 7.73 -16.86 6.14
C SER A 111 7.85 -16.30 4.73
N LYS A 112 7.97 -17.19 3.73
CA LYS A 112 7.87 -16.80 2.33
C LYS A 112 6.43 -16.47 1.97
N ILE A 113 6.27 -15.51 1.07
CA ILE A 113 4.98 -15.14 0.47
C ILE A 113 5.02 -15.35 -1.04
N ASP A 114 3.84 -15.44 -1.66
CA ASP A 114 3.74 -15.27 -3.10
C ASP A 114 3.82 -13.77 -3.43
N ARG A 115 5.05 -13.30 -3.63
CA ARG A 115 5.36 -11.89 -3.90
C ARG A 115 4.54 -11.31 -5.04
N LYS A 116 4.28 -12.10 -6.09
CA LYS A 116 3.53 -11.63 -7.26
C LYS A 116 2.08 -11.37 -6.88
N VAL A 117 1.48 -12.27 -6.11
CA VAL A 117 0.10 -12.11 -5.61
C VAL A 117 0.01 -10.90 -4.69
N GLU A 118 0.91 -10.79 -3.71
CA GLU A 118 0.87 -9.68 -2.75
C GLU A 118 1.10 -8.31 -3.41
N ILE A 119 2.07 -8.20 -4.32
CA ILE A 119 2.31 -6.96 -5.07
C ILE A 119 1.10 -6.61 -5.94
N SER A 120 0.53 -7.58 -6.64
CA SER A 120 -0.67 -7.35 -7.47
C SER A 120 -1.87 -6.92 -6.63
N GLN A 121 -2.04 -7.46 -5.42
CA GLN A 121 -3.11 -7.05 -4.51
C GLN A 121 -2.91 -5.63 -3.98
N MET A 122 -1.65 -5.21 -3.78
CA MET A 122 -1.31 -3.84 -3.41
C MET A 122 -1.56 -2.86 -4.56
N THR A 123 -1.00 -3.13 -5.75
CA THR A 123 -1.06 -2.21 -6.90
C THR A 123 -2.44 -2.15 -7.55
N GLY A 124 -3.25 -3.20 -7.40
CA GLY A 124 -4.65 -3.22 -7.85
C GLY A 124 -5.61 -2.40 -6.98
N LYS A 125 -5.22 -2.01 -5.76
CA LYS A 125 -6.09 -1.23 -4.86
C LYS A 125 -5.83 0.26 -5.04
N VAL A 126 -6.82 1.00 -5.52
CA VAL A 126 -6.77 2.46 -5.63
C VAL A 126 -7.63 3.10 -4.53
N PRO A 127 -7.16 4.16 -3.85
CA PRO A 127 -5.86 4.84 -3.99
C PRO A 127 -4.75 4.26 -3.07
N PHE A 128 -3.84 3.42 -3.62
CA PHE A 128 -2.72 2.83 -2.89
C PHE A 128 -1.84 3.88 -2.19
N ASP A 129 -1.53 4.99 -2.87
CA ASP A 129 -0.73 6.09 -2.32
C ASP A 129 -1.37 6.67 -1.05
N GLN A 130 -2.67 6.92 -1.08
CA GLN A 130 -3.40 7.51 0.04
C GLN A 130 -3.58 6.52 1.19
N TYR A 131 -3.86 5.24 0.89
CA TYR A 131 -3.96 4.20 1.91
C TYR A 131 -2.62 4.00 2.62
N LEU A 132 -1.52 3.89 1.87
CA LEU A 132 -0.20 3.72 2.47
C LEU A 132 0.19 4.94 3.31
N GLN A 133 -0.07 6.17 2.82
CA GLN A 133 0.18 7.40 3.56
C GLN A 133 -0.65 7.49 4.85
N ARG A 134 -1.96 7.21 4.78
CA ARG A 134 -2.85 7.23 5.95
C ARG A 134 -2.44 6.19 7.00
N GLY A 135 -2.01 5.00 6.56
CA GLY A 135 -1.51 3.96 7.46
C GLY A 135 -0.27 4.41 8.24
N LEU A 136 0.67 5.08 7.58
CA LEU A 136 1.86 5.65 8.23
C LEU A 136 1.51 6.72 9.26
N VAL A 137 0.49 7.53 8.98
CA VAL A 137 -0.01 8.57 9.91
C VAL A 137 -0.66 7.95 11.13
N ILE A 138 -1.54 6.95 10.94
CA ILE A 138 -2.17 6.18 12.03
C ILE A 138 -1.09 5.55 12.93
N LEU A 139 -0.02 5.02 12.33
CA LEU A 139 1.11 4.45 13.05
C LEU A 139 2.07 5.51 13.63
N GLY A 140 1.85 6.81 13.42
CA GLY A 140 2.67 7.90 13.95
C GLY A 140 4.04 8.05 13.27
N ASN A 141 4.24 7.42 12.11
CA ASN A 141 5.51 7.41 11.36
C ASN A 141 5.56 8.46 10.23
N MET A 142 4.46 9.18 10.01
CA MET A 142 4.40 10.30 9.07
C MET A 142 3.51 11.39 9.66
N LYS A 143 3.87 12.65 9.42
CA LYS A 143 3.00 13.81 9.68
C LYS A 143 2.58 14.38 8.33
N ILE A 144 1.30 14.68 8.20
CA ILE A 144 0.74 15.38 7.02
C ILE A 144 0.92 16.88 7.22
#